data_AF-A0A917M9Z4-F1
#
_entry.id   AF-A0A917M9Z4-F1
#
_cell.length_a   1.000
_cell.length_b   1.000
_cell.length_c   1.000
_cell.angle_alpha   90.00
_cell.angle_beta   90.00
_cell.angle_gamma   90.00
#
_symmetry.space_group_name_H-M   'P 1'
#
loop_
_entity.id
_entity.type
_entity.pdbx_description
1 polymer ?
#
loop_
_entity_poly.entity_id
_entity_poly.type
_entity_poly.pdbx_seq_one_letter_code
_entity_poly.pdbx_strand_id
1 'polypeptide(L)' 'MATAERRIAHKHFRLDTGKLKRAQKALSASTETEAVELALDLAIAEHERNRLVTEANQKFLKSGIIIRDVFGSTAG' A
#
# COMPACT_ATOMS: atom_id res chain seq x y z
N MET A 1 25.81 7.25 10.77
CA MET A 1 24.61 6.71 10.10
C MET A 1 24.98 6.49 8.65
N ALA A 2 25.25 5.25 8.24
CA ALA A 2 25.60 4.96 6.86
C ALA A 2 24.33 5.07 6.00
N THR A 3 24.28 6.08 5.15
CA THR A 3 23.29 6.16 4.06
C THR A 3 23.52 4.95 3.16
N ALA A 4 22.61 3.99 3.17
CA ALA A 4 22.62 2.92 2.18
C ALA A 4 22.53 3.56 0.79
N GLU A 5 23.59 3.44 -0.01
CA GLU A 5 23.59 3.95 -1.38
C GLU A 5 22.48 3.26 -2.18
N ARG A 6 21.49 4.03 -2.63
CA ARG A 6 20.46 3.53 -3.55
C ARG A 6 21.13 3.11 -4.85
N ARG A 7 21.10 1.80 -5.16
CA ARG A 7 21.46 1.30 -6.49
C ARG A 7 20.40 1.74 -7.50
N ILE A 8 20.69 2.82 -8.24
CA ILE A 8 19.85 3.29 -9.34
C ILE A 8 20.16 2.44 -10.57
N ALA A 9 19.16 1.73 -11.10
CA ALA A 9 19.26 1.01 -12.36
C ALA A 9 18.45 1.76 -13.43
N HIS A 10 19.12 2.26 -14.48
CA HIS A 10 18.45 2.90 -15.62
C HIS A 10 17.84 1.84 -16.53
N LYS A 11 16.57 1.52 -16.30
CA LYS A 11 15.80 0.58 -17.12
C LYS A 11 14.86 1.34 -18.05
N HIS A 12 14.84 0.98 -19.33
CA HIS A 12 13.92 1.55 -20.32
C HIS A 12 12.58 0.80 -20.32
N PHE A 13 11.67 1.19 -19.43
CA PHE A 13 10.31 0.65 -19.42
C PHE A 13 9.44 1.34 -20.47
N ARG A 14 8.59 0.56 -21.15
CA ARG A 14 7.50 1.11 -21.96
C ARG A 14 6.28 1.29 -21.06
N LEU A 15 6.00 2.53 -20.69
CA LEU A 15 4.87 2.89 -19.83
C LEU A 15 3.85 3.71 -20.63
N ASP A 16 2.58 3.54 -20.27
CA ASP A 16 1.49 4.34 -20.81
C ASP A 16 1.63 5.79 -20.30
N THR A 17 1.75 6.72 -21.24
CA THR A 17 1.95 8.15 -20.94
C THR A 17 0.75 8.78 -20.25
N GLY A 18 -0.47 8.34 -20.58
CA GLY A 18 -1.69 8.76 -19.92
C GLY A 18 -1.73 8.33 -18.45
N LYS A 19 -1.29 7.10 -18.15
CA LYS A 19 -1.15 6.62 -16.77
C LYS A 19 -0.06 7.39 -16.01
N LEU A 20 1.08 7.67 -16.64
CA LEU A 20 2.15 8.46 -16.04
C LEU A 20 1.68 9.88 -15.67
N LYS A 21 0.99 10.57 -16.58
CA LYS A 21 0.46 11.91 -16.29
C LYS A 21 -0.60 11.91 -15.19
N ARG A 22 -1.45 10.89 -15.16
CA ARG A 22 -2.42 10.72 -14.06
C ARG A 22 -1.74 10.49 -12.73
N ALA A 23 -0.72 9.63 -12.68
CA ALA A 23 0.07 9.38 -11.48
C ALA A 23 0.80 10.66 -11.02
N GLN A 24 1.46 11.37 -11.94
CA GLN A 24 2.13 12.63 -11.66
C GLN A 24 1.19 13.65 -11.01
N LYS A 25 -0.03 13.82 -11.56
CA LYS A 25 -1.05 14.72 -11.00
C LYS A 25 -1.57 14.24 -9.65
N ALA A 26 -1.86 12.95 -9.50
CA ALA A 26 -2.43 12.40 -8.27
C ALA A 26 -1.44 12.46 -7.09
N LEU A 27 -0.14 12.33 -7.39
CA LEU A 27 0.94 12.31 -6.41
C LEU A 27 1.63 13.68 -6.25
N SER A 28 1.16 14.71 -6.97
CA SER A 28 1.79 16.03 -7.01
C SER A 28 3.29 16.00 -7.30
N ALA A 29 3.73 15.06 -8.14
CA ALA A 29 5.13 14.86 -8.47
C ALA A 29 5.60 15.87 -9.53
N SER A 30 6.82 16.37 -9.37
CA SER A 30 7.43 17.33 -10.29
C SER A 30 7.90 16.67 -11.58
N THR A 31 8.28 15.38 -11.53
CA THR A 31 8.75 14.62 -12.70
C THR A 31 8.05 13.26 -12.84
N GLU A 32 8.14 12.68 -14.04
CA GLU A 32 7.62 11.32 -14.29
C GLU A 32 8.40 10.25 -13.50
N THR A 33 9.71 10.41 -13.37
CA THR A 33 10.54 9.52 -12.53
C THR A 33 10.10 9.58 -11.07
N GLU A 34 9.95 10.78 -10.52
CA GLU A 34 9.46 10.97 -9.16
C GLU A 34 8.06 10.37 -8.96
N ALA A 35 7.17 10.54 -9.94
CA ALA A 35 5.84 9.93 -9.90
C ALA A 35 5.91 8.40 -9.81
N VAL A 36 6.84 7.77 -10.54
CA VAL A 36 7.04 6.31 -10.50
C VAL A 36 7.63 5.87 -9.17
N GLU A 37 8.66 6.54 -8.65
CA GLU A 37 9.27 6.21 -7.36
C GLU A 37 8.25 6.34 -6.22
N LEU A 38 7.49 7.44 -6.16
CA LEU A 38 6.43 7.63 -5.16
C LEU A 38 5.31 6.59 -5.29
N ALA A 39 4.92 6.24 -6.52
CA ALA A 39 3.91 5.21 -6.74
C ALA A 39 4.37 3.83 -6.23
N LEU A 40 5.66 3.49 -6.40
CA LEU A 40 6.22 2.24 -5.89
C LEU A 40 6.26 2.23 -4.36
N ASP A 41 6.72 3.31 -3.73
CA ASP A 41 6.75 3.45 -2.28
C ASP A 41 5.34 3.30 -1.68
N LEU A 42 4.34 3.95 -2.30
CA LEU A 42 2.95 3.85 -1.87
C LEU A 42 2.38 2.44 -2.04
N ALA A 43 2.67 1.77 -3.16
CA ALA A 43 2.19 0.41 -3.40
C ALA A 43 2.77 -0.60 -2.39
N ILE A 44 4.04 -0.45 -2.02
CA ILE A 44 4.70 -1.27 -0.99
C ILE A 44 4.07 -1.01 0.38
N ALA A 45 3.96 0.27 0.78
CA ALA A 45 3.37 0.64 2.05
C ALA A 45 1.91 0.17 2.18
N GLU A 46 1.13 0.27 1.11
CA GLU A 46 -0.24 -0.24 1.06
C GLU A 46 -0.29 -1.77 1.22
N HIS A 47 0.59 -2.49 0.55
CA HIS A 47 0.68 -3.94 0.68
C HIS A 47 1.02 -4.37 2.11
N GLU A 48 1.98 -3.70 2.75
CA GLU A 48 2.36 -3.97 4.15
C GLU A 48 1.21 -3.70 5.11
N ARG A 49 0.50 -2.57 4.96
CA ARG A 49 -0.69 -2.25 5.77
C ARG A 49 -1.77 -3.32 5.61
N ASN A 50 -2.08 -3.70 4.38
CA ASN A 50 -3.10 -4.70 4.08
C ASN A 50 -2.74 -6.07 4.63
N ARG A 51 -1.46 -6.45 4.58
CA ARG A 51 -0.96 -7.67 5.19
C ARG A 51 -1.18 -7.66 6.70
N LEU A 52 -0.79 -6.60 7.39
CA LEU A 52 -0.97 -6.47 8.85
C LEU A 52 -2.44 -6.55 9.27
N VAL A 53 -3.32 -5.85 8.56
CA VAL A 53 -4.78 -5.90 8.80
C VAL A 53 -5.33 -7.31 8.58
N THR A 54 -4.90 -7.97 7.51
CA THR A 54 -5.33 -9.35 7.20
C THR A 54 -4.86 -10.32 8.28
N GLU A 55 -3.59 -10.24 8.71
CA GLU A 55 -3.05 -11.07 9.78
C GLU A 55 -3.77 -10.82 11.12
N ALA A 56 -4.07 -9.57 11.45
CA ALA A 56 -4.83 -9.21 12.65
C ALA A 56 -6.26 -9.77 12.59
N ASN A 57 -6.95 -9.63 11.46
CA ASN A 57 -8.29 -10.17 11.27
C ASN A 57 -8.31 -11.70 11.37
N GLN A 58 -7.31 -12.38 10.80
CA GLN A 58 -7.19 -13.84 10.92
C GLN A 58 -6.94 -14.28 12.37
N LYS A 59 -6.09 -13.57 13.13
CA LYS A 59 -5.88 -13.84 14.56
C LYS A 59 -7.15 -13.60 15.36
N PHE A 60 -7.90 -12.54 15.03
CA PHE A 60 -9.18 -12.23 15.64
C PHE A 60 -10.23 -13.31 15.38
N LEU A 61 -10.37 -13.80 14.14
CA LEU A 61 -11.31 -14.88 13.81
C LEU A 61 -10.92 -16.20 14.50
N LYS A 62 -9.62 -16.47 14.67
CA LYS A 62 -9.13 -17.70 15.32
C LYS A 62 -9.15 -17.65 16.85
N SER A 63 -9.19 -16.46 17.46
CA SER A 63 -9.12 -16.32 18.92
C SER A 63 -10.41 -16.72 19.65
N GLY A 64 -11.49 -17.00 18.91
CA GLY A 64 -12.78 -17.44 19.49
C GLY A 64 -13.48 -16.37 20.31
N ILE A 65 -13.12 -15.09 20.12
CA ILE A 65 -13.75 -13.96 20.82
C ILE A 65 -15.18 -13.79 20.31
N ILE A 66 -16.15 -13.93 21.21
CA ILE A 66 -17.56 -13.60 20.96
C ILE A 66 -17.73 -12.09 21.14
N ILE A 67 -17.87 -11.36 20.02
CA ILE A 67 -18.31 -9.96 20.08
C ILE A 67 -19.79 -9.98 20.43
N ARG A 68 -20.13 -9.46 21.61
CA ARG A 68 -21.51 -9.08 21.92
C ARG A 68 -21.70 -7.65 21.43
N ASP A 69 -22.52 -7.47 20.42
CA ASP A 69 -22.95 -6.14 20.01
C ASP A 69 -23.74 -5.48 21.16
N VAL A 70 -23.56 -4.17 21.34
CA VAL A 70 -24.28 -3.35 22.34
C VAL A 70 -25.79 -3.36 22.11
N PHE A 71 -26.24 -3.70 20.90
CA PHE A 71 -27.66 -3.87 20.56
C PHE A 71 -28.22 -5.26 20.82
N GLY A 72 -27.42 -6.20 21.35
CA GLY A 72 -27.93 -7.44 21.91
C GLY A 72 -28.86 -8.21 20.98
N SER A 73 -28.52 -8.41 19.70
CA SER A 73 -29.14 -9.45 18.88
C SER A 73 -28.41 -9.66 17.57
N THR A 74 -27.81 -10.83 17.42
CA THR A 74 -28.00 -11.73 16.26
C THR A 74 -27.61 -13.12 16.77
N ALA A 75 -28.59 -13.96 17.11
CA ALA A 75 -29.16 -14.99 16.23
C ALA A 75 -28.10 -16.06 15.86
N GLY A 76 -28.30 -17.26 16.39
CA GLY A 76 -27.44 -18.43 16.18
C GLY A 76 -27.66 -19.14 14.86
#